data_AF-A0AA96FTD9-F1
#
_entry.id   AF-A0AA96FTD9-F1
#
_cell.length_a   1.000
_cell.length_b   1.000
_cell.length_c   1.000
_cell.angle_alpha   90.00
_cell.angle_beta   90.00
_cell.angle_gamma   90.00
#
_symmetry.space_group_name_H-M   'P 1'
#
loop_
_entity.id
_entity.type
_entity.pdbx_description
1 polymer ?
#
loop_
_entity_poly.entity_id
_entity_poly.type
_entity_poly.pdbx_seq_one_letter_code
_entity_poly.pdbx_strand_id
1 'polypeptide(L)'
;MRLVGTALAAAAAGALAWTAMTGGAPAGKSNAAEAVAPVAGEAPGYAVEDFNYPQADKILAEKNILLKRGDGHITLADCASGTGFLEVWARSRDKVCFQVTGNSGWLTLEIPSVYAVRGNDYAAQVDMTVGTEEKSFDVAKNSWTPVGESADPQGREHMLVEIRTSK
;
A
#
# COMPACT_ATOMS: atom_id res chain seq x y z
N MET A 1 17.16 0.58 -55.06
CA MET A 1 17.46 2.03 -54.99
C MET A 1 17.77 2.34 -53.53
N ARG A 2 18.99 2.05 -53.04
CA ARG A 2 20.17 2.95 -52.89
C ARG A 2 19.88 4.29 -52.19
N LEU A 3 20.45 4.44 -50.99
CA LEU A 3 21.13 5.60 -50.34
C LEU A 3 21.03 5.34 -48.81
N VAL A 4 22.02 4.89 -48.03
CA VAL A 4 23.44 5.23 -47.81
C VAL A 4 23.68 6.69 -47.37
N GLY A 5 24.12 6.84 -46.11
CA GLY A 5 24.96 7.91 -45.57
C GLY A 5 25.27 7.60 -44.09
N THR A 6 26.42 7.02 -43.70
CA THR A 6 27.75 7.62 -43.40
C THR A 6 27.68 8.81 -42.43
N ALA A 7 28.53 9.01 -41.40
CA ALA A 7 29.61 8.30 -40.71
C ALA A 7 30.19 9.27 -39.63
N LEU A 8 31.05 8.75 -38.73
CA LEU A 8 32.15 9.44 -37.99
C LEU A 8 31.78 10.30 -36.74
N ALA A 9 32.18 9.88 -35.52
CA ALA A 9 33.47 10.14 -34.81
C ALA A 9 33.30 11.33 -33.82
N ALA A 10 33.94 11.50 -32.65
CA ALA A 10 35.15 10.95 -32.06
C ALA A 10 35.11 11.10 -30.51
N ALA A 11 36.05 10.45 -29.83
CA ALA A 11 36.30 10.47 -28.39
C ALA A 11 36.95 11.77 -27.88
N ALA A 12 36.80 12.06 -26.59
CA ALA A 12 37.77 12.85 -25.83
C ALA A 12 37.80 12.39 -24.36
N ALA A 13 38.90 11.72 -23.99
CA ALA A 13 39.31 11.46 -22.62
C ALA A 13 39.94 12.73 -22.03
N GLY A 14 39.56 13.10 -20.81
CA GLY A 14 40.18 14.19 -20.05
C GLY A 14 40.64 13.69 -18.70
N ALA A 15 41.93 13.36 -18.59
CA ALA A 15 42.63 13.08 -17.34
C ALA A 15 43.50 14.30 -16.98
N LEU A 16 43.35 14.83 -15.76
CA LEU A 16 44.28 15.81 -15.16
C LEU A 16 44.52 15.47 -13.68
N ALA A 17 45.37 14.46 -13.48
CA ALA A 17 46.67 14.55 -12.81
C ALA A 17 47.01 15.75 -11.86
N TRP A 18 47.18 15.39 -10.57
CA TRP A 18 48.18 15.79 -9.55
C TRP A 18 48.26 17.22 -8.97
N THR A 19 48.03 17.31 -7.66
CA THR A 19 48.89 18.08 -6.73
C THR A 19 49.11 17.27 -5.43
N ALA A 20 50.38 16.99 -5.13
CA ALA A 20 50.85 16.44 -3.86
C ALA A 20 51.66 17.52 -3.13
N MET A 21 51.32 17.82 -1.87
CA MET A 21 52.20 18.45 -0.86
C MET A 21 51.74 17.95 0.53
N THR A 22 52.41 16.93 1.08
CA THR A 22 53.37 17.01 2.21
C THR A 22 52.77 17.30 3.59
N GLY A 23 52.62 16.21 4.37
CA GLY A 23 53.19 16.04 5.72
C GLY A 23 52.89 17.08 6.81
N GLY A 24 52.08 16.69 7.79
CA GLY A 24 52.00 17.37 9.08
C GLY A 24 50.96 16.79 10.04
N ALA A 25 51.35 15.81 10.87
CA ALA A 25 50.73 15.47 12.14
C ALA A 25 51.83 14.91 13.06
N PRO A 26 51.87 15.22 14.37
CA PRO A 26 50.75 14.87 15.25
C PRO A 26 50.30 15.94 16.26
N ALA A 27 49.03 15.79 16.62
CA ALA A 27 48.40 15.92 17.94
C ALA A 27 48.94 16.96 18.94
N GLY A 28 48.06 17.90 19.31
CA GLY A 28 48.28 18.73 20.49
C GLY A 28 47.32 19.90 20.64
N LYS A 29 46.00 19.65 20.67
CA LYS A 29 45.03 20.61 21.22
C LYS A 29 43.94 19.83 21.95
N SER A 30 44.02 19.83 23.29
CA SER A 30 42.94 19.45 24.18
C SER A 30 41.77 20.40 23.99
N ASN A 31 40.84 20.04 23.10
CA ASN A 31 39.49 20.60 23.16
C ASN A 31 38.78 19.84 24.28
N ALA A 32 38.32 20.59 25.27
CA ALA A 32 37.43 20.12 26.32
C ALA A 32 36.35 19.25 25.67
N ALA A 33 36.23 18.01 26.16
CA ALA A 33 35.10 17.17 25.86
C ALA A 33 33.85 17.96 26.26
N GLU A 34 33.10 18.43 25.26
CA GLU A 34 31.73 18.86 25.48
C GLU A 34 30.98 17.63 25.97
N ALA A 35 30.75 17.59 27.28
CA ALA A 35 30.03 16.52 27.92
C ALA A 35 28.64 16.50 27.31
N VAL A 36 28.38 15.52 26.43
CA VAL A 36 27.04 15.20 25.97
C VAL A 36 26.25 14.80 27.21
N ALA A 37 25.42 15.72 27.70
CA ALA A 37 24.54 15.44 28.82
C ALA A 37 23.62 14.27 28.42
N PRO A 38 23.48 13.22 29.25
CA PRO A 38 22.55 12.15 28.96
C PRO A 38 21.13 12.75 28.93
N VAL A 39 20.40 12.50 27.85
CA VAL A 39 18.93 12.71 27.81
C VAL A 39 18.31 11.58 28.64
N ALA A 40 18.50 11.66 29.95
CA ALA A 40 17.87 10.78 30.92
C ALA A 40 16.90 11.64 31.74
N GLY A 41 15.68 11.80 31.22
CA GLY A 41 14.69 12.67 31.86
C GLY A 41 13.24 12.53 31.44
N GLU A 42 12.92 11.78 30.39
CA GLU A 42 11.52 11.55 30.03
C GLU A 42 11.34 10.08 29.65
N ALA A 43 10.38 9.41 30.29
CA ALA A 43 9.93 8.11 29.82
C ALA A 43 9.50 8.26 28.35
N PRO A 44 9.80 7.29 27.46
CA PRO A 44 9.38 7.38 26.06
C PRO A 44 7.89 7.71 25.99
N GLY A 45 7.54 8.75 25.23
CA GLY A 45 6.13 9.08 24.99
C GLY A 45 5.42 7.88 24.38
N TYR A 46 4.20 7.59 24.85
CA TYR A 46 3.37 6.55 24.25
C TYR A 46 2.77 7.09 22.95
N ALA A 47 2.98 6.38 21.84
CA ALA A 47 2.21 6.61 20.62
C ALA A 47 0.83 5.95 20.80
N VAL A 48 -0.23 6.75 20.65
CA VAL A 48 -1.61 6.24 20.61
C VAL A 48 -1.96 6.00 19.15
N GLU A 49 -2.03 4.73 18.77
CA GLU A 49 -2.48 4.33 17.44
C GLU A 49 -4.00 4.46 17.35
N ASP A 50 -4.46 5.34 16.47
CA ASP A 50 -5.89 5.55 16.25
C ASP A 50 -6.47 4.59 15.21
N PHE A 51 -5.65 3.84 14.47
CA PHE A 51 -6.04 2.91 13.38
C PHE A 51 -6.77 3.56 12.20
N ASN A 52 -6.78 4.88 12.07
CA ASN A 52 -7.41 5.54 10.94
C ASN A 52 -6.63 5.25 9.66
N TYR A 53 -7.36 4.99 8.57
CA TYR A 53 -6.70 4.70 7.30
C TYR A 53 -5.99 5.96 6.76
N PRO A 54 -4.70 5.88 6.40
CA PRO A 54 -3.96 7.03 5.91
C PRO A 54 -4.58 7.64 4.64
N GLN A 55 -4.73 8.97 4.62
CA GLN A 55 -5.21 9.71 3.45
C GLN A 55 -6.64 9.32 2.99
N ALA A 56 -7.50 8.86 3.91
CA ALA A 56 -8.88 8.45 3.62
C ALA A 56 -9.67 9.49 2.80
N ASP A 57 -9.61 10.77 3.16
CA ASP A 57 -10.33 11.85 2.45
C ASP A 57 -9.87 12.02 1.00
N LYS A 58 -8.55 11.90 0.76
CA LYS A 58 -7.98 11.96 -0.59
C LYS A 58 -8.45 10.76 -1.41
N ILE A 59 -8.42 9.56 -0.82
CA ILE A 59 -8.87 8.33 -1.47
C ILE A 59 -10.37 8.42 -1.81
N LEU A 60 -11.20 8.98 -0.92
CA LEU A 60 -12.61 9.23 -1.20
C LEU A 60 -12.78 10.20 -2.37
N ALA A 61 -12.07 11.32 -2.37
CA ALA A 61 -12.17 12.31 -3.44
C ALA A 61 -11.72 11.76 -4.81
N GLU A 62 -10.68 10.93 -4.85
CA GLU A 62 -10.07 10.45 -6.10
C GLU A 62 -10.69 9.14 -6.61
N LYS A 63 -11.13 8.26 -5.71
CA LYS A 63 -11.57 6.89 -6.03
C LYS A 63 -13.01 6.60 -5.62
N ASN A 64 -13.68 7.56 -4.98
CA ASN A 64 -15.05 7.47 -4.51
C ASN A 64 -15.29 6.32 -3.50
N ILE A 65 -14.24 5.80 -2.85
CA ILE A 65 -14.30 4.78 -1.80
C ILE A 65 -13.86 5.37 -0.48
N LEU A 66 -14.47 4.95 0.63
CA LEU A 66 -14.03 5.36 1.96
C LEU A 66 -13.26 4.22 2.62
N LEU A 67 -12.02 4.46 3.02
CA LEU A 67 -11.25 3.54 3.86
C LEU A 67 -11.25 4.12 5.27
N LYS A 68 -11.75 3.39 6.25
CA LYS A 68 -12.08 3.94 7.57
C LYS A 68 -11.00 3.60 8.58
N ARG A 69 -10.94 2.34 8.99
CA ARG A 69 -10.01 1.87 10.02
C ARG A 69 -9.47 0.50 9.68
N GLY A 70 -8.24 0.21 10.06
CA GLY A 70 -7.64 -1.11 9.91
C GLY A 70 -6.34 -1.27 10.68
N ASP A 71 -5.82 -2.49 10.72
CA ASP A 71 -4.56 -2.82 11.40
C ASP A 71 -3.32 -2.65 10.50
N GLY A 72 -3.48 -2.09 9.30
CA GLY A 72 -2.40 -1.86 8.35
C GLY A 72 -1.95 -3.11 7.58
N HIS A 73 -2.56 -4.28 7.82
CA HIS A 73 -2.25 -5.50 7.08
C HIS A 73 -3.05 -5.65 5.77
N ILE A 74 -4.09 -4.84 5.58
CA ILE A 74 -4.85 -4.73 4.34
C ILE A 74 -4.75 -3.28 3.84
N THR A 75 -4.01 -3.06 2.76
CA THR A 75 -3.75 -1.72 2.22
C THR A 75 -4.14 -1.62 0.76
N LEU A 76 -4.70 -0.49 0.35
CA LEU A 76 -4.99 -0.16 -1.04
C LEU A 76 -3.72 -0.26 -1.89
N ALA A 77 -3.81 -0.98 -3.01
CA ALA A 77 -2.73 -1.16 -3.98
C ALA A 77 -3.18 -0.68 -5.36
N ASP A 78 -2.20 -0.36 -6.21
CA ASP A 78 -2.44 -0.17 -7.63
C ASP A 78 -2.64 -1.55 -8.30
N CYS A 79 -3.82 -1.78 -8.85
CA CYS A 79 -4.14 -3.01 -9.56
C CYS A 79 -3.21 -3.30 -10.74
N ALA A 80 -2.55 -2.29 -11.31
CA ALA A 80 -1.63 -2.46 -12.43
C ALA A 80 -0.21 -2.83 -11.99
N SER A 81 0.12 -2.73 -10.69
CA SER A 81 1.50 -2.89 -10.22
C SER A 81 1.95 -4.34 -10.03
N GLY A 82 1.06 -5.33 -10.25
CA GLY A 82 1.40 -6.74 -10.06
C GLY A 82 0.20 -7.68 -10.01
N THR A 83 0.42 -8.85 -9.39
CA THR A 83 -0.59 -9.89 -9.16
C THR A 83 -0.61 -10.27 -7.66
N GLY A 84 -1.54 -11.15 -7.26
CA GLY A 84 -1.64 -11.60 -5.85
C GLY A 84 -2.41 -10.66 -4.92
N PHE A 85 -3.08 -9.65 -5.49
CA PHE A 85 -3.98 -8.78 -4.74
C PHE A 85 -5.31 -9.46 -4.47
N LEU A 86 -5.95 -9.09 -3.36
CA LEU A 86 -7.38 -9.29 -3.18
C LEU A 86 -8.11 -8.26 -4.05
N GLU A 87 -8.85 -8.70 -5.06
CA GLU A 87 -9.52 -7.81 -6.01
C GLU A 87 -11.02 -7.70 -5.68
N VAL A 88 -11.49 -6.49 -5.42
CA VAL A 88 -12.91 -6.19 -5.18
C VAL A 88 -13.50 -5.55 -6.44
N TRP A 89 -14.57 -6.14 -6.96
CA TRP A 89 -15.22 -5.71 -8.20
C TRP A 89 -16.59 -5.11 -7.89
N ALA A 90 -16.78 -3.86 -8.33
CA ALA A 90 -18.00 -3.09 -8.13
C ALA A 90 -18.57 -2.60 -9.46
N ARG A 91 -19.88 -2.41 -9.54
CA ARG A 91 -20.54 -1.90 -10.75
C ARG A 91 -20.24 -0.43 -11.02
N SER A 92 -19.99 0.32 -9.95
CA SER A 92 -19.88 1.78 -9.98
C SER A 92 -18.49 2.30 -10.34
N ARG A 93 -17.51 1.41 -10.57
CA ARG A 93 -16.08 1.76 -10.76
C ARG A 93 -15.27 0.57 -11.28
N ASP A 94 -14.01 0.82 -11.64
CA ASP A 94 -13.01 -0.24 -11.87
C ASP A 94 -12.72 -1.03 -10.59
N LYS A 95 -12.11 -2.22 -10.74
CA LYS A 95 -11.72 -3.05 -9.59
C LYS A 95 -10.80 -2.30 -8.61
N VAL A 96 -10.97 -2.59 -7.32
CA VAL A 96 -10.13 -2.08 -6.23
C VAL A 96 -9.25 -3.22 -5.72
N CYS A 97 -7.94 -3.00 -5.67
CA CYS A 97 -6.99 -4.03 -5.26
C CYS A 97 -6.44 -3.74 -3.87
N PHE A 98 -6.36 -4.78 -3.05
CA PHE A 98 -5.75 -4.71 -1.73
C PHE A 98 -4.55 -5.64 -1.65
N GLN A 99 -3.44 -5.10 -1.16
CA GLN A 99 -2.30 -5.87 -0.69
C GLN A 99 -2.62 -6.38 0.71
N VAL A 100 -2.42 -7.68 0.92
CA VAL A 100 -2.55 -8.32 2.23
C VAL A 100 -1.18 -8.74 2.72
N THR A 101 -0.85 -8.43 3.97
CA THR A 101 0.42 -8.78 4.63
C THR A 101 0.16 -9.42 6.00
N GLY A 102 1.19 -9.96 6.64
CA GLY A 102 1.05 -10.58 7.96
C GLY A 102 0.41 -11.97 7.93
N ASN A 103 -0.15 -12.39 9.06
CA ASN A 103 -0.88 -13.67 9.19
C ASN A 103 -2.40 -13.46 9.29
N SER A 104 -2.82 -12.25 9.60
CA SER A 104 -4.20 -11.80 9.63
C SER A 104 -4.24 -10.31 9.36
N GLY A 105 -5.41 -9.80 8.95
CA GLY A 105 -5.63 -8.39 8.73
C GLY A 105 -7.11 -8.05 8.78
N TRP A 106 -7.44 -6.82 9.16
CA TRP A 106 -8.80 -6.28 9.04
C TRP A 106 -8.81 -4.84 8.52
N LEU A 107 -9.83 -4.53 7.74
CA LEU A 107 -10.09 -3.20 7.20
C LEU A 107 -11.59 -2.96 7.13
N THR A 108 -12.03 -1.90 7.78
CA THR A 108 -13.37 -1.32 7.60
C THR A 108 -13.31 -0.25 6.51
N LEU A 109 -14.30 -0.28 5.62
CA LEU A 109 -14.34 0.53 4.41
C LEU A 109 -15.79 0.71 3.94
N GLU A 110 -16.01 1.50 2.90
CA GLU A 110 -17.29 1.58 2.20
C GLU A 110 -17.01 1.57 0.70
N ILE A 111 -17.39 0.46 0.04
CA ILE A 111 -17.37 0.34 -1.42
C ILE A 111 -18.77 -0.07 -1.88
N PRO A 112 -19.51 0.80 -2.58
CA PRO A 112 -20.88 0.51 -3.01
C PRO A 112 -20.92 -0.39 -4.25
N SER A 113 -22.02 -1.13 -4.37
CA SER A 113 -22.38 -1.94 -5.54
C SER A 113 -21.34 -3.02 -5.86
N VAL A 114 -20.78 -3.68 -4.83
CA VAL A 114 -19.84 -4.80 -5.00
C VAL A 114 -20.61 -6.04 -5.43
N TYR A 115 -20.08 -6.74 -6.44
CA TYR A 115 -20.73 -7.92 -7.02
C TYR A 115 -19.80 -9.13 -7.13
N ALA A 116 -18.49 -8.98 -7.00
CA ALA A 116 -17.56 -10.11 -7.00
C ALA A 116 -16.29 -9.76 -6.24
N VAL A 117 -15.65 -10.78 -5.66
CA VAL A 117 -14.31 -10.67 -5.09
C VAL A 117 -13.45 -11.80 -5.65
N ARG A 118 -12.23 -11.48 -6.03
CA ARG A 118 -11.21 -12.49 -6.35
C ARG A 118 -10.25 -12.61 -5.17
N GLY A 119 -10.23 -13.77 -4.55
CA GLY A 119 -9.32 -14.10 -3.46
C GLY A 119 -7.86 -14.15 -3.91
N ASN A 120 -6.96 -13.89 -2.97
CA ASN A 120 -5.53 -14.14 -3.11
C ASN A 120 -5.13 -15.38 -2.28
N ASP A 121 -3.87 -15.48 -1.85
CA ASP A 121 -3.37 -16.62 -1.06
C ASP A 121 -3.90 -16.67 0.39
N TYR A 122 -4.68 -15.67 0.81
CA TYR A 122 -5.30 -15.61 2.14
C TYR A 122 -6.74 -16.10 2.10
N ALA A 123 -7.17 -16.77 3.17
CA ALA A 123 -8.59 -16.93 3.42
C ALA A 123 -9.13 -15.53 3.73
N ALA A 124 -10.23 -15.16 3.11
CA ALA A 124 -10.83 -13.85 3.32
C ALA A 124 -12.32 -13.99 3.60
N GLN A 125 -12.84 -13.11 4.43
CA GLN A 125 -14.25 -12.90 4.65
C GLN A 125 -14.55 -11.44 4.36
N VAL A 126 -15.67 -11.19 3.68
CA VAL A 126 -16.15 -9.85 3.40
C VAL A 126 -17.55 -9.68 3.99
N ASP A 127 -17.73 -8.60 4.75
CA ASP A 127 -19.02 -8.24 5.33
C ASP A 127 -19.62 -7.09 4.53
N MET A 128 -20.89 -7.21 4.21
CA MET A 128 -21.62 -6.28 3.37
C MET A 128 -22.96 -5.88 4.00
N THR A 129 -23.44 -4.70 3.63
CA THR A 129 -24.78 -4.23 4.00
C THR A 129 -25.68 -4.09 2.79
N VAL A 130 -26.95 -4.44 2.94
CA VAL A 130 -28.04 -4.18 1.99
C VAL A 130 -29.27 -3.66 2.72
N GLY A 131 -29.58 -2.37 2.54
CA GLY A 131 -30.57 -1.70 3.39
C GLY A 131 -30.13 -1.72 4.85
N THR A 132 -30.89 -2.41 5.72
CA THR A 132 -30.58 -2.59 7.14
C THR A 132 -30.04 -4.00 7.46
N GLU A 133 -29.84 -4.85 6.45
CA GLU A 133 -29.33 -6.21 6.61
C GLU A 133 -27.81 -6.24 6.49
N GLU A 134 -27.17 -7.08 7.30
CA GLU A 134 -25.76 -7.47 7.14
C GLU A 134 -25.66 -8.87 6.53
N LYS A 135 -24.66 -9.08 5.67
CA LYS A 135 -24.35 -10.36 5.03
C LYS A 135 -22.84 -10.56 5.02
N SER A 136 -22.41 -11.78 5.37
CA SER A 136 -21.01 -12.19 5.30
C SER A 136 -20.81 -13.18 4.17
N PHE A 137 -19.70 -13.07 3.45
CA PHE A 137 -19.32 -13.98 2.39
C PHE A 137 -17.88 -14.46 2.59
N ASP A 138 -17.68 -15.77 2.57
CA ASP A 138 -16.34 -16.35 2.55
C ASP A 138 -15.79 -16.33 1.13
N VAL A 139 -14.61 -15.74 0.97
CA VAL A 139 -13.92 -15.60 -0.31
C VAL A 139 -12.89 -16.72 -0.45
N ALA A 140 -13.03 -17.50 -1.52
CA ALA A 140 -12.13 -18.60 -1.80
C ALA A 140 -10.74 -18.12 -2.23
N LYS A 141 -9.69 -18.72 -1.67
CA LYS A 141 -8.30 -18.47 -2.04
C LYS A 141 -8.09 -18.63 -3.55
N ASN A 142 -7.39 -17.68 -4.15
CA ASN A 142 -7.00 -17.67 -5.57
C ASN A 142 -8.15 -17.90 -6.57
N SER A 143 -9.39 -17.61 -6.16
CA SER A 143 -10.58 -17.91 -6.95
C SER A 143 -11.58 -16.77 -6.91
N TRP A 144 -12.51 -16.80 -7.85
CA TRP A 144 -13.63 -15.88 -7.91
C TRP A 144 -14.74 -16.33 -6.98
N THR A 145 -15.29 -15.37 -6.22
CA THR A 145 -16.45 -15.57 -5.34
C THR A 145 -17.54 -14.56 -5.71
N PRO A 146 -18.75 -15.02 -6.08
CA PRO A 146 -19.90 -14.14 -6.23
C PRO A 146 -20.32 -13.63 -4.85
N VAL A 147 -20.51 -12.32 -4.74
CA VAL A 147 -20.93 -11.64 -3.50
C VAL A 147 -21.89 -10.52 -3.85
N GLY A 148 -22.54 -9.95 -2.84
CA GLY A 148 -23.43 -8.81 -3.03
C GLY A 148 -24.53 -9.09 -4.04
N GLU A 149 -24.68 -8.19 -5.02
CA GLU A 149 -25.72 -8.28 -6.07
C GLU A 149 -25.75 -9.63 -6.79
N SER A 150 -24.59 -10.21 -7.10
CA SER A 150 -24.53 -11.47 -7.87
C SER A 150 -24.88 -12.71 -7.05
N ALA A 151 -24.85 -12.59 -5.72
CA ALA A 151 -25.23 -13.64 -4.78
C ALA A 151 -26.59 -13.39 -4.12
N ASP A 152 -27.22 -12.24 -4.38
CA ASP A 152 -28.56 -11.89 -3.89
C ASP A 152 -29.62 -12.32 -4.93
N PRO A 153 -30.57 -13.23 -4.60
CA PRO A 153 -31.64 -13.61 -5.51
C PRO A 153 -32.53 -12.45 -5.98
N GLN A 154 -32.55 -11.34 -5.24
CA GLN A 154 -33.29 -10.12 -5.59
C GLN A 154 -32.46 -9.14 -6.43
N GLY A 155 -31.15 -9.42 -6.65
CA GLY A 155 -30.26 -8.54 -7.41
C GLY A 155 -30.08 -7.15 -6.79
N ARG A 156 -30.16 -7.04 -5.46
CA ARG A 156 -29.99 -5.77 -4.76
C ARG A 156 -28.52 -5.38 -4.72
N GLU A 157 -28.23 -4.08 -4.67
CA GLU A 157 -26.86 -3.59 -4.51
C GLU A 157 -26.42 -3.69 -3.05
N HIS A 158 -25.23 -4.24 -2.83
CA HIS A 158 -24.63 -4.35 -1.49
C HIS A 158 -23.41 -3.43 -1.39
N MET A 159 -23.24 -2.83 -0.22
CA MET A 159 -22.05 -2.06 0.12
C MET A 159 -21.11 -2.93 0.95
N LEU A 160 -19.86 -3.07 0.50
CA LEU A 160 -18.81 -3.72 1.28
C LEU A 160 -18.42 -2.82 2.45
N VAL A 161 -18.48 -3.36 3.67
CA VAL A 161 -18.21 -2.63 4.91
C VAL A 161 -17.00 -3.12 5.68
N GLU A 162 -16.59 -4.37 5.49
CA GLU A 162 -15.39 -4.92 6.13
C GLU A 162 -14.73 -6.02 5.30
N ILE A 163 -13.40 -6.09 5.37
CA ILE A 163 -12.60 -7.22 4.89
C ILE A 163 -11.81 -7.76 6.08
N ARG A 164 -11.84 -9.09 6.27
CA ARG A 164 -10.96 -9.83 7.17
C ARG A 164 -10.16 -10.85 6.39
N THR A 165 -8.91 -11.06 6.78
CA THR A 165 -8.03 -12.06 6.15
C THR A 165 -7.29 -12.89 7.19
N SER A 166 -6.93 -14.12 6.81
CA SER A 166 -6.07 -15.02 7.57
C SER A 166 -5.32 -15.99 6.65
N LYS A 167 -4.19 -16.53 7.12
CA LYS A 167 -3.45 -17.59 6.39
C LYS A 167 -4.05 -18.97 6.54
#